data_AF-A0A2S6GIB7-F1
#
_entry.id   AF-A0A2S6GIB7-F1
#
_cell.length_a   1.000
_cell.length_b   1.000
_cell.length_c   1.000
_cell.angle_alpha   90.00
_cell.angle_beta   90.00
_cell.angle_gamma   90.00
#
_symmetry.space_group_name_H-M   'P 1'
#
loop_
_entity.id
_entity.type
_entity.pdbx_description
1 polymer ?
#
loop_
_entity_poly.entity_id
_entity_poly.type
_entity_poly.pdbx_seq_one_letter_code
_entity_poly.pdbx_strand_id
1 'polypeptide(L)'
;MENYIPVIDLFAGPGGLAEGTSTFVVPDGRKPFDITLSVEKEISAWRTLRLRAFTRQFKDGLPPEYYGYIAGKLGNSPEDELFKIYPTQADKANKEALQFTLGDDCNLDLDVLIK
;
A
#
# COMPACT_ATOMS: atom_id res chain seq x y z
N MET A 1 -6.22 -1.66 23.96
CA MET A 1 -5.58 -0.62 23.11
C MET A 1 -4.84 -1.35 22.02
N GLU A 2 -5.01 -0.92 20.77
CA GLU A 2 -4.16 -1.42 19.69
C GLU A 2 -2.69 -1.17 20.03
N ASN A 3 -1.83 -2.12 19.64
CA ASN A 3 -0.42 -2.11 20.01
C ASN A 3 0.45 -1.30 19.02
N TYR A 4 -0.19 -0.47 18.19
CA TYR A 4 0.38 0.33 17.12
C TYR A 4 -0.35 1.68 17.00
N ILE A 5 0.28 2.62 16.29
CA ILE A 5 -0.14 3.97 15.98
C ILE A 5 -0.51 3.96 14.49
N PRO A 6 -1.79 4.18 14.13
CA PRO A 6 -2.21 4.23 12.74
C PRO A 6 -1.65 5.49 12.06
N VAL A 7 -1.14 5.30 10.84
CA VAL A 7 -0.63 6.36 9.97
C VAL A 7 -1.59 6.50 8.79
N ILE A 8 -2.11 7.71 8.62
CA ILE A 8 -2.90 8.12 7.47
C ILE A 8 -2.05 9.10 6.67
N ASP A 9 -1.63 8.69 5.47
CA ASP A 9 -0.77 9.48 4.58
C ASP A 9 -1.62 10.17 3.51
N LEU A 10 -1.74 11.50 3.61
CA LEU A 10 -2.48 12.31 2.65
C LEU A 10 -1.48 12.95 1.67
N PHE A 11 -1.82 12.94 0.38
CA PHE A 11 -0.90 13.35 -0.69
C PHE A 11 0.36 12.47 -0.71
N ALA A 12 0.14 11.16 -0.61
CA ALA A 12 1.18 10.17 -0.35
C ALA A 12 2.25 10.12 -1.45
N GLY A 13 1.95 10.59 -2.66
CA GLY A 13 2.80 10.37 -3.83
C GLY A 13 3.09 8.88 -3.99
N PRO A 14 4.35 8.48 -4.24
CA PRO A 14 4.73 7.07 -4.28
C PRO A 14 4.91 6.41 -2.90
N GLY A 15 4.64 7.10 -1.78
CA GLY A 15 4.57 6.52 -0.43
C GLY A 15 5.87 6.47 0.38
N GLY A 16 6.93 7.18 -0.03
CA GLY A 16 8.25 7.06 0.61
C GLY A 16 8.31 7.48 2.08
N LEU A 17 7.51 8.46 2.49
CA LEU A 17 7.49 8.97 3.87
C LEU A 17 6.80 7.99 4.82
N ALA A 18 5.58 7.54 4.47
CA ALA A 18 4.86 6.53 5.22
C ALA A 18 5.66 5.21 5.31
N GLU A 19 6.31 4.80 4.23
CA GLU A 19 7.20 3.64 4.27
C GLU A 19 8.36 3.84 5.25
N GLY A 20 9.10 4.94 5.14
CA GLY A 20 10.21 5.24 6.04
C GLY A 20 9.77 5.22 7.50
N THR A 21 8.63 5.82 7.82
CA THR A 21 8.08 5.81 9.20
C THR A 21 7.67 4.41 9.66
N SER A 22 7.05 3.59 8.82
CA SER A 22 6.69 2.20 9.14
C SER A 22 7.90 1.25 9.38
N THR A 23 9.09 1.65 8.93
CA THR A 23 10.31 0.86 9.17
C THR A 23 10.90 1.06 10.56
N PHE A 24 10.43 2.06 11.31
CA PHE A 24 10.91 2.33 12.65
C PHE A 24 10.61 1.15 13.60
N VAL A 25 11.64 0.73 14.33
CA VAL A 25 11.56 -0.38 15.30
C VAL A 25 11.98 0.14 16.66
N VAL A 26 11.15 -0.08 17.67
CA VAL A 26 11.50 0.24 19.07
C VAL A 26 12.41 -0.84 19.67
N PRO A 27 13.12 -0.58 20.79
CA PRO A 27 14.09 -1.53 21.35
C PRO A 27 13.57 -2.94 21.66
N ASP A 28 12.26 -3.10 21.86
CA ASP A 28 11.62 -4.41 22.10
C ASP A 28 11.23 -5.16 20.79
N GLY A 29 11.63 -4.63 19.63
CA GLY A 29 11.42 -5.24 18.32
C GLY A 29 10.07 -4.92 17.68
N ARG A 30 9.18 -4.16 18.33
CA ARG A 30 7.89 -3.77 17.74
C ARG A 30 8.06 -2.67 16.69
N LYS A 31 7.18 -2.68 15.68
CA LYS A 31 6.97 -1.58 14.73
C LYS A 31 5.73 -0.79 15.17
N PRO A 32 5.88 0.37 15.81
CA PRO A 32 4.75 1.06 16.40
C PRO A 32 3.94 1.86 15.36
N PHE A 33 4.43 2.09 14.14
CA PHE A 33 3.71 2.83 13.11
C PHE A 33 3.21 1.88 12.03
N ASP A 34 1.89 1.84 11.82
CA ASP A 34 1.25 1.03 10.79
C ASP A 34 0.58 1.94 9.77
N ILE A 35 0.83 1.71 8.49
CA ILE A 35 0.21 2.49 7.40
C ILE A 35 -1.18 1.91 7.18
N THR A 36 -2.20 2.63 7.63
CA THR A 36 -3.59 2.18 7.54
C THR A 36 -4.26 2.66 6.26
N LEU A 37 -3.93 3.87 5.83
CA LEU A 37 -4.48 4.50 4.63
C LEU A 37 -3.45 5.43 4.01
N SER A 38 -3.31 5.37 2.69
CA SER A 38 -2.52 6.30 1.89
C SER A 38 -3.37 6.79 0.73
N VAL A 39 -3.51 8.10 0.59
CA VAL A 39 -4.38 8.75 -0.39
C VAL A 39 -3.56 9.50 -1.43
N GLU A 40 -3.76 9.18 -2.70
CA GLU A 40 -3.05 9.81 -3.82
C GLU A 40 -3.97 9.95 -5.05
N LYS A 41 -3.90 11.07 -5.75
CA LYS A 41 -4.72 11.32 -6.95
C LYS A 41 -4.07 10.78 -8.22
N GLU A 42 -2.74 10.92 -8.35
CA GLU A 42 -2.01 10.64 -9.58
C GLU A 42 -1.87 9.14 -9.78
N ILE A 43 -2.44 8.62 -10.87
CA ILE A 43 -2.53 7.18 -11.14
C ILE A 43 -1.16 6.48 -11.09
N SER A 44 -0.10 7.11 -11.59
CA SER A 44 1.25 6.52 -11.61
C SER A 44 1.85 6.39 -10.20
N ALA A 45 1.63 7.40 -9.36
CA ALA A 45 2.06 7.42 -7.97
C ALA A 45 1.24 6.43 -7.14
N TRP A 46 -0.09 6.43 -7.31
CA TRP A 46 -1.00 5.49 -6.67
C TRP A 46 -0.68 4.03 -7.04
N ARG A 47 -0.37 3.71 -8.31
CA ARG A 47 0.06 2.34 -8.69
C ARG A 47 1.35 1.93 -7.99
N THR A 48 2.29 2.86 -7.84
CA THR A 48 3.54 2.61 -7.09
C THR A 48 3.25 2.35 -5.62
N LEU A 49 2.42 3.19 -5.00
CA LEU A 49 1.96 3.09 -3.62
C LEU A 49 1.27 1.73 -3.36
N ARG A 50 0.38 1.32 -4.27
CA ARG A 50 -0.35 0.05 -4.21
C ARG A 50 0.57 -1.16 -4.37
N LEU A 51 1.49 -1.15 -5.34
CA LEU A 51 2.48 -2.22 -5.51
C LEU A 51 3.39 -2.34 -4.28
N ARG A 52 3.76 -1.21 -3.67
CA ARG A 52 4.53 -1.16 -2.44
C ARG A 52 3.75 -1.73 -1.24
N ALA A 53 2.49 -1.33 -1.06
CA ALA A 53 1.61 -1.90 -0.05
C ALA A 53 1.43 -3.42 -0.22
N PHE A 54 1.37 -3.89 -1.47
CA PHE A 54 1.36 -5.31 -1.79
C PHE A 54 2.64 -6.02 -1.37
N THR A 55 3.82 -5.52 -1.77
CA THR A 55 5.11 -6.18 -1.52
C THR A 55 5.53 -6.18 -0.06
N ARG A 56 5.18 -5.16 0.72
CA ARG A 56 5.52 -5.09 2.16
C ARG A 56 4.90 -6.21 3.01
N GLN A 57 3.86 -6.87 2.50
CA GLN A 57 3.18 -7.95 3.21
C GLN A 57 3.97 -9.27 3.23
N PHE A 58 4.98 -9.41 2.36
CA PHE A 58 5.81 -10.59 2.28
C PHE A 58 7.02 -10.45 3.20
N LYS A 59 6.94 -11.06 4.39
CA LYS A 59 7.97 -10.96 5.44
C LYS A 59 9.22 -11.80 5.17
N ASP A 60 9.05 -12.90 4.45
CA ASP A 60 10.11 -13.89 4.19
C ASP A 60 10.73 -13.73 2.78
N GLY A 61 10.67 -12.52 2.24
CA GLY A 61 11.13 -12.18 0.89
C GLY A 61 10.01 -12.14 -0.15
N LEU A 62 10.29 -11.47 -1.27
CA LEU A 62 9.30 -11.25 -2.33
C LEU A 62 9.05 -12.52 -3.15
N PRO A 63 7.80 -12.75 -3.62
CA PRO A 63 7.47 -13.94 -4.39
C PRO A 63 8.18 -13.97 -5.76
N PRO A 64 8.49 -15.15 -6.32
CA PRO A 64 9.08 -15.30 -7.65
C PRO A 64 8.36 -14.50 -8.75
N GLU A 65 7.04 -14.46 -8.69
CA GLU A 65 6.14 -13.80 -9.62
C GLU A 65 6.34 -12.28 -9.63
N TYR A 66 6.76 -11.69 -8.51
CA TYR A 66 7.14 -10.28 -8.46
C TYR A 66 8.38 -10.01 -9.33
N TYR A 67 9.34 -10.92 -9.38
CA TYR A 67 10.47 -10.77 -10.29
C TYR A 67 10.04 -10.98 -11.76
N GLY A 68 9.03 -11.82 -12.00
CA GLY A 68 8.36 -11.91 -13.30
C GLY A 68 7.70 -10.60 -13.71
N TYR A 69 7.03 -9.92 -12.78
CA TYR A 69 6.46 -8.59 -12.96
C TYR A 69 7.53 -7.57 -13.36
N ILE A 70 8.62 -7.46 -12.59
CA ILE A 70 9.73 -6.52 -12.90
C ILE A 70 10.37 -6.85 -14.25
N ALA A 71 10.53 -8.14 -14.56
CA ALA A 71 11.12 -8.58 -15.81
C ALA A 71 10.18 -8.44 -17.04
N GLY A 72 8.98 -7.88 -16.88
CA GLY A 72 8.01 -7.70 -17.96
C GLY A 72 7.43 -9.01 -18.50
N LYS A 73 7.46 -10.10 -17.71
CA LYS A 73 7.05 -11.44 -18.13
C LYS A 73 5.57 -11.75 -17.90
N LEU A 74 4.81 -10.81 -17.31
CA LEU A 74 3.39 -10.98 -16.99
C LEU A 74 2.44 -10.38 -18.05
N GLY A 75 2.92 -10.21 -19.28
CA GLY A 75 2.10 -9.78 -20.41
C GLY A 75 1.66 -8.32 -20.34
N ASN A 76 0.46 -8.04 -20.88
CA ASN A 76 -0.03 -6.67 -21.11
C ASN A 76 -0.62 -6.00 -19.86
N SER A 77 -1.03 -6.79 -18.86
CA SER A 77 -1.60 -6.31 -17.58
C SER A 77 -0.84 -6.89 -16.40
N PRO A 78 0.47 -6.59 -16.26
CA PRO A 78 1.35 -7.32 -15.38
C PRO A 78 0.97 -7.21 -13.90
N GLU A 79 0.44 -6.05 -13.49
CA GLU A 79 -0.01 -5.82 -12.10
C GLU A 79 -1.27 -6.64 -11.77
N ASP A 80 -2.25 -6.67 -12.68
CA ASP A 80 -3.48 -7.45 -12.50
C ASP A 80 -3.18 -8.95 -12.44
N GLU A 81 -2.27 -9.43 -13.31
CA GLU A 81 -1.82 -10.82 -13.27
C GLU A 81 -1.10 -11.15 -11.96
N LEU A 82 -0.22 -10.27 -11.47
CA LEU A 82 0.43 -10.45 -10.17
C LEU A 82 -0.59 -10.48 -9.03
N PHE A 83 -1.56 -9.58 -9.03
CA PHE A 83 -2.54 -9.42 -7.96
C PHE A 83 -3.52 -10.60 -7.90
N LYS A 84 -3.87 -11.20 -9.06
CA LYS A 84 -4.68 -12.43 -9.12
C LYS A 84 -4.02 -13.62 -8.44
N ILE A 85 -2.68 -13.70 -8.46
CA ILE A 85 -1.92 -14.80 -7.85
C ILE A 85 -1.95 -14.68 -6.31
N TYR A 86 -2.04 -13.45 -5.79
CA TYR A 86 -1.98 -13.14 -4.36
C TYR A 86 -3.19 -12.29 -3.92
N PRO A 87 -4.42 -12.84 -3.99
CA PRO A 87 -5.64 -12.06 -3.80
C PRO A 87 -5.75 -11.46 -2.39
N THR A 88 -5.25 -12.14 -1.36
CA THR A 88 -5.24 -11.63 0.03
C THR A 88 -4.37 -10.39 0.17
N GLN A 89 -3.19 -10.39 -0.44
CA GLN A 89 -2.25 -9.27 -0.41
C GLN A 89 -2.75 -8.12 -1.28
N ALA A 90 -3.33 -8.45 -2.44
CA ALA A 90 -3.96 -7.49 -3.32
C ALA A 90 -5.13 -6.77 -2.62
N ASP A 91 -6.01 -7.49 -1.93
CA ASP A 91 -7.13 -6.90 -1.17
C ASP A 91 -6.63 -5.92 -0.10
N LYS A 92 -5.61 -6.31 0.67
CA LYS A 92 -4.98 -5.42 1.66
C LYS A 92 -4.35 -4.18 1.02
N ALA A 93 -3.65 -4.34 -0.11
CA ALA A 93 -3.06 -3.22 -0.83
C ALA A 93 -4.12 -2.27 -1.40
N ASN A 94 -5.25 -2.80 -1.90
CA ASN A 94 -6.37 -2.01 -2.39
C ASN A 94 -7.10 -1.25 -1.27
N LYS A 95 -7.12 -1.80 -0.05
CA LYS A 95 -7.69 -1.13 1.14
C LYS A 95 -6.77 -0.04 1.67
N GLU A 96 -5.46 -0.25 1.62
CA GLU A 96 -4.47 0.72 2.10
C GLU A 96 -4.28 1.88 1.12
N ALA A 97 -4.17 1.62 -0.19
CA ALA A 97 -3.87 2.62 -1.20
C ALA A 97 -5.13 3.09 -1.94
N LEU A 98 -5.63 4.27 -1.57
CA LEU A 98 -6.82 4.85 -2.17
C LEU A 98 -6.46 5.86 -3.26
N GLN A 99 -6.97 5.65 -4.47
CA GLN A 99 -6.91 6.67 -5.51
C GLN A 99 -8.05 7.67 -5.29
N PHE A 100 -7.74 8.88 -4.85
CA PHE A 100 -8.76 9.87 -4.50
C PHE A 100 -8.20 11.29 -4.59
N THR A 101 -9.06 12.20 -5.04
CA THR A 101 -8.80 13.63 -5.20
C THR A 101 -9.55 14.41 -4.13
N LEU A 102 -8.81 14.88 -3.13
CA LEU A 102 -9.36 15.72 -2.05
C LEU A 102 -10.01 16.98 -2.62
N GLY A 103 -11.29 17.20 -2.25
CA GLY A 103 -12.07 18.37 -2.64
C GLY A 103 -12.92 18.19 -3.90
N ASP A 104 -12.54 17.28 -4.80
CA ASP A 104 -13.32 16.94 -6.00
C ASP A 104 -14.14 15.66 -5.78
N ASP A 105 -13.54 14.65 -5.15
CA ASP A 105 -14.22 13.38 -4.83
C ASP A 105 -15.04 13.49 -3.53
N CYS A 106 -16.06 12.65 -3.38
CA CYS A 106 -17.02 12.74 -2.28
C CYS A 106 -16.41 12.24 -0.96
N ASN A 107 -16.39 13.09 0.07
CA ASN A 107 -15.77 12.76 1.38
C ASN A 107 -16.41 11.57 2.11
N LEU A 108 -17.64 11.15 1.75
CA LEU A 108 -18.28 9.97 2.33
C LEU A 108 -17.43 8.70 2.17
N ASP A 109 -16.61 8.60 1.14
CA ASP A 109 -15.77 7.43 0.88
C ASP A 109 -14.55 7.37 1.83
N LEU A 110 -14.04 8.52 2.28
CA LEU A 110 -12.94 8.61 3.23
C LEU A 110 -13.39 8.33 4.67
N ASP A 111 -14.54 8.85 5.09
CA ASP A 111 -15.06 8.68 6.46
C ASP A 111 -15.36 7.21 6.80
N VAL A 112 -15.63 6.38 5.79
CA VAL A 112 -15.82 4.93 5.97
C VAL A 112 -14.49 4.20 6.22
N LEU A 113 -13.39 4.73 5.68
CA LEU A 113 -12.05 4.14 5.76
C LEU A 113 -11.27 4.54 7.02
N ILE A 114 -11.62 5.68 7.64
CA ILE A 114 -10.98 6.22 8.84
C ILE A 114 -11.81 5.84 10.09
N LYS A 115 -11.73 4.59 10.54
CA LYS A 115 -12.39 4.12 11.78
C LYS A 115 -11.43 3.50 12.76
#